data_AF-A0A925L1W0-F1
#
_entry.id   AF-A0A925L1W0-F1
#
_cell.length_a   1.000
_cell.length_b   1.000
_cell.length_c   1.000
_cell.angle_alpha   90.00
_cell.angle_beta   90.00
_cell.angle_gamma   90.00
#
_symmetry.space_group_name_H-M   'P 1'
#
loop_
_entity.id
_entity.type
_entity.pdbx_description
1 polymer ?
#
loop_
_entity_poly.entity_id
_entity_poly.type
_entity_poly.pdbx_seq_one_letter_code
_entity_poly.pdbx_strand_id
1 'polypeptide(L)'
;MDMQVKHRRNRMAGLWAAELLGLIGHAAHDYAREVTHAHENTPDDERVIGRLARDLHGKVTAHEIREKLVHLVGEARRQLLSERKDH
;
A
#
# COMPACT_ATOMS: atom_id res chain seq x y z
N MET A 1 -14.61 0.91 -6.74
CA MET A 1 -13.15 1.04 -6.94
C MET A 1 -12.60 -0.34 -7.26
N ASP A 2 -11.93 -0.51 -8.40
CA ASP A 2 -11.50 -1.81 -8.92
C ASP A 2 -10.57 -2.58 -7.97
N MET A 3 -10.81 -3.90 -7.82
CA MET A 3 -10.03 -4.77 -6.94
C MET A 3 -8.53 -4.79 -7.30
N GLN A 4 -8.21 -4.77 -8.60
CA GLN A 4 -6.83 -4.72 -9.09
C GLN A 4 -6.13 -3.41 -8.66
N VAL A 5 -6.84 -2.28 -8.74
CA VAL A 5 -6.32 -0.97 -8.30
C VAL A 5 -6.07 -0.99 -6.79
N LYS A 6 -6.99 -1.56 -6.01
CA LYS A 6 -6.82 -1.69 -4.55
C LYS A 6 -5.62 -2.56 -4.18
N HIS A 7 -5.47 -3.74 -4.80
CA HIS A 7 -4.30 -4.60 -4.58
C HIS A 7 -3.00 -3.89 -4.92
N ARG A 8 -2.95 -3.20 -6.07
CA ARG A 8 -1.73 -2.49 -6.50
C ARG A 8 -1.40 -1.32 -5.57
N ARG A 9 -2.41 -0.52 -5.19
CA ARG A 9 -2.27 0.58 -4.23
C ARG A 9 -1.75 0.06 -2.89
N ASN A 10 -2.31 -1.02 -2.36
CA ASN A 10 -1.91 -1.58 -1.06
C ASN A 10 -0.48 -2.13 -1.08
N ARG A 11 -0.09 -2.78 -2.18
CA ARG A 11 1.29 -3.24 -2.36
C ARG A 11 2.28 -2.07 -2.35
N MET A 12 1.98 -0.99 -3.07
CA MET A 12 2.83 0.21 -3.08
C MET A 12 2.86 0.90 -1.70
N ALA A 13 1.73 0.96 -1.00
CA ALA A 13 1.65 1.52 0.35
C ALA A 13 2.50 0.73 1.35
N GLY A 14 2.48 -0.60 1.24
CA GLY A 14 3.33 -1.47 2.04
C GLY A 14 4.82 -1.31 1.72
N LEU A 15 5.21 -1.15 0.45
CA LEU A 15 6.61 -0.88 0.09
C LEU A 15 7.08 0.46 0.66
N TRP A 16 6.28 1.52 0.51
CA TRP A 16 6.57 2.83 1.08
C TRP A 16 6.76 2.77 2.61
N ALA A 17 5.88 2.06 3.31
CA ALA A 17 5.99 1.87 4.75
C ALA A 17 7.21 1.03 5.13
N ALA A 18 7.54 -0.01 4.36
CA ALA A 18 8.74 -0.79 4.55
C ALA A 18 10.01 0.06 4.43
N GLU A 19 10.08 0.98 3.46
CA GLU A 19 11.19 1.93 3.33
C GLU A 19 11.32 2.82 4.57
N LEU A 20 10.21 3.33 5.11
CA LEU A 20 10.20 4.12 6.35
C LEU A 20 10.61 3.33 7.60
N LEU A 21 10.35 2.02 7.59
CA LEU A 21 10.79 1.08 8.62
C LEU A 21 12.26 0.65 8.46
N GLY A 22 12.92 1.05 7.37
CA GLY A 22 14.29 0.63 7.05
C GLY A 22 14.39 -0.82 6.56
N LEU A 23 13.28 -1.41 6.11
CA LEU A 23 13.28 -2.74 5.50
C LEU A 23 13.75 -2.63 4.04
N ILE A 24 14.59 -3.57 3.62
CA ILE A 24 15.15 -3.59 2.26
C ILE A 24 15.02 -4.98 1.62
N GLY A 25 15.08 -5.02 0.29
CA GLY A 25 15.06 -6.26 -0.49
C GLY A 25 13.83 -7.12 -0.18
N HIS A 26 14.08 -8.38 0.20
CA HIS A 26 13.01 -9.36 0.45
C HIS A 26 12.11 -8.96 1.62
N ALA A 27 12.66 -8.38 2.69
CA ALA A 27 11.87 -7.94 3.84
C ALA A 27 10.84 -6.85 3.49
N ALA A 28 11.21 -5.92 2.59
CA ALA A 28 10.27 -4.91 2.11
C ALA A 28 9.14 -5.52 1.26
N HIS A 29 9.49 -6.49 0.41
CA HIS A 29 8.51 -7.19 -0.42
C HIS A 29 7.55 -8.05 0.42
N ASP A 30 8.06 -8.74 1.44
CA ASP A 30 7.26 -9.51 2.39
C ASP A 30 6.28 -8.61 3.14
N TYR A 31 6.76 -7.52 3.72
CA TYR A 31 5.91 -6.55 4.41
C TYR A 31 4.81 -6.01 3.50
N ALA A 32 5.15 -5.64 2.27
CA ALA A 32 4.18 -5.15 1.29
C ALA A 32 3.12 -6.18 0.91
N ARG A 33 3.51 -7.45 0.81
CA ARG A 33 2.58 -8.57 0.56
C ARG A 33 1.64 -8.74 1.74
N GLU A 34 2.14 -8.77 2.97
CA GLU A 34 1.29 -8.89 4.15
C GLU A 34 0.29 -7.72 4.28
N VAL A 35 0.71 -6.48 3.97
CA VAL A 35 -0.19 -5.32 3.97
C VAL A 35 -1.31 -5.47 2.94
N THR A 36 -0.99 -6.04 1.78
CA THR A 36 -1.97 -6.32 0.72
C THR A 36 -2.95 -7.41 1.15
N HIS A 37 -2.46 -8.52 1.74
CA HIS A 37 -3.30 -9.60 2.26
C HIS A 37 -4.20 -9.17 3.42
N ALA A 38 -3.74 -8.22 4.24
CA ALA A 38 -4.55 -7.69 5.34
C ALA A 38 -5.84 -7.00 4.85
N HIS A 39 -5.88 -6.53 3.60
CA HIS A 39 -7.07 -5.96 2.97
C HIS A 39 -8.07 -7.04 2.50
N GLU A 40 -7.63 -8.25 2.14
CA GLU A 40 -8.53 -9.28 1.59
C GLU A 40 -9.60 -9.74 2.59
N ASN A 41 -9.35 -9.54 3.89
CA ASN A 41 -10.25 -9.93 4.97
C ASN A 41 -11.19 -8.80 5.41
N THR A 42 -11.18 -7.63 4.75
CA THR A 42 -12.02 -6.49 5.16
C THR A 42 -12.43 -5.65 3.94
N PRO A 43 -13.71 -5.27 3.79
CA PRO A 43 -14.16 -4.48 2.65
C PRO A 43 -13.56 -3.06 2.61
N ASP A 44 -13.12 -2.56 3.77
CA ASP A 44 -12.63 -1.20 3.96
C ASP A 44 -11.10 -1.09 4.07
N ASP A 45 -10.60 0.09 3.70
CA ASP A 45 -9.18 0.46 3.76
C ASP A 45 -8.71 0.77 5.20
N GLU A 46 -9.64 0.89 6.16
CA GLU A 46 -9.36 1.12 7.57
C GLU A 46 -8.39 0.12 8.19
N ARG A 47 -8.45 -1.16 7.80
CA ARG A 47 -7.51 -2.17 8.35
C ARG A 47 -6.07 -1.91 7.91
N VAL A 48 -5.88 -1.47 6.67
CA VAL A 48 -4.57 -1.10 6.12
C VAL A 48 -4.07 0.17 6.78
N ILE A 49 -4.92 1.20 6.89
CA ILE A 49 -4.58 2.47 7.54
C ILE A 49 -4.18 2.24 9.00
N GLY A 50 -4.96 1.45 9.75
CA GLY A 50 -4.69 1.14 11.15
C GLY A 50 -3.37 0.39 11.35
N ARG A 51 -3.06 -0.57 10.47
CA ARG A 51 -1.77 -1.27 10.49
C ARG A 51 -0.62 -0.30 10.24
N LEU A 52 -0.68 0.48 9.16
CA LEU A 52 0.36 1.43 8.79
C LEU A 52 0.56 2.48 9.89
N ALA A 53 -0.52 2.99 10.49
CA ALA A 53 -0.46 3.98 11.56
C ALA A 53 0.20 3.42 12.82
N ARG A 54 -0.03 2.14 13.13
CA ARG A 54 0.62 1.46 14.25
C ARG A 54 2.10 1.20 13.97
N ASP A 55 2.41 0.63 12.81
CA ASP A 55 3.79 0.23 12.48
C ASP A 55 4.68 1.47 12.25
N LEU A 56 4.13 2.54 11.68
CA LEU A 56 4.83 3.81 11.45
C LEU A 56 4.59 4.85 12.55
N HIS A 57 4.14 4.43 13.73
CA HIS A 57 3.89 5.33 14.85
C HIS A 57 5.14 6.16 15.17
N GLY A 58 5.01 7.49 15.20
CA GLY A 58 6.11 8.43 15.41
C GLY A 58 6.98 8.70 14.17
N LYS A 59 6.68 8.11 13.01
CA LYS A 59 7.31 8.43 11.72
C LYS A 59 6.39 9.19 10.77
N VAL A 60 5.13 8.79 10.71
CA VAL A 60 4.08 9.46 9.92
C VAL A 60 2.78 9.51 10.68
N THR A 61 1.95 10.49 10.34
CA THR A 61 0.61 10.63 10.92
C THR A 61 -0.43 9.81 10.15
N ALA A 62 -1.56 9.51 10.80
CA ALA A 62 -2.70 8.89 10.12
C ALA A 62 -3.27 9.75 8.98
N HIS A 63 -3.04 11.07 9.00
CA HIS A 63 -3.41 11.96 7.92
C HIS A 63 -2.54 11.73 6.69
N GLU A 64 -1.21 11.74 6.86
CA GLU A 64 -0.25 11.47 5.78
C GLU A 64 -0.44 10.10 5.14
N ILE A 65 -0.77 9.08 5.94
CA ILE A 65 -1.08 7.74 5.42
C ILE A 65 -2.30 7.78 4.48
N ARG A 66 -3.37 8.51 4.86
CA ARG A 66 -4.56 8.64 4.01
C ARG A 66 -4.25 9.41 2.73
N GLU A 67 -3.52 10.51 2.82
CA GLU A 67 -3.08 11.27 1.65
C GLU A 67 -2.22 10.42 0.71
N LYS A 68 -1.27 9.66 1.27
CA LYS A 68 -0.43 8.74 0.51
C LYS A 68 -1.25 7.67 -0.20
N LEU A 69 -2.23 7.07 0.48
CA LEU A 69 -3.13 6.08 -0.14
C LEU A 69 -3.93 6.69 -1.30
N VAL A 70 -4.45 7.91 -1.14
CA VAL A 70 -5.16 8.62 -2.23
C VAL A 70 -4.23 8.88 -3.41
N HIS A 71 -3.00 9.33 -3.16
CA HIS A 71 -2.02 9.56 -4.23
C HIS A 71 -1.68 8.25 -4.97
N LEU A 72 -1.45 7.16 -4.23
CA LEU A 72 -1.12 5.84 -4.77
C LEU A 72 -2.24 5.23 -5.63
N VAL A 73 -3.50 5.68 -5.50
CA VAL A 73 -4.58 5.27 -6.40
C VAL A 73 -4.29 5.70 -7.83
N GLY A 74 -3.84 6.95 -8.02
CA GLY A 74 -3.51 7.47 -9.34
C GLY A 74 -2.35 6.68 -9.95
N GLU A 75 -1.32 6.39 -9.15
CA GLU A 75 -0.18 5.57 -9.56
C GLU A 75 -0.59 4.14 -9.91
N ALA A 76 -1.45 3.52 -9.09
CA ALA A 76 -1.92 2.15 -9.29
C ALA A 76 -2.66 2.02 -10.62
N ARG A 77 -3.54 2.99 -10.93
CA ARG A 77 -4.24 3.03 -12.22
C ARG A 77 -3.27 3.16 -13.38
N ARG A 78 -2.26 4.04 -13.28
CA ARG A 78 -1.24 4.23 -14.32
C ARG A 78 -0.40 2.96 -14.53
N GLN A 79 0.04 2.31 -13.47
CA GLN A 79 0.81 1.06 -13.57
C GLN A 79 0.00 -0.05 -14.24
N LEU A 80 -1.26 -0.27 -13.82
CA LEU A 80 -2.12 -1.29 -14.44
C LEU A 80 -2.40 -0.98 -15.93
N LEU A 81 -2.56 0.30 -16.27
CA LEU A 81 -2.71 0.74 -17.66
C LEU A 81 -1.46 0.45 -18.50
N SER A 82 -0.27 0.70 -17.96
CA SER A 82 1.00 0.39 -18.63
C SER A 82 1.21 -1.11 -18.76
N GLU A 83 1.06 -1.87 -17.66
CA GLU A 83 1.24 -3.34 -17.64
C GLU A 83 0.34 -4.05 -18.66
N ARG A 84 -0.86 -3.50 -18.96
CA ARG A 84 -1.77 -4.04 -19.98
C ARG A 84 -1.40 -3.66 -21.42
N LYS A 85 -0.60 -2.62 -21.62
CA LYS A 85 -0.19 -2.15 -22.96
C LYS A 85 1.09 -2.85 -23.43
N ASP A 86 1.87 -3.37 -22.49
CA ASP A 86 3.14 -4.07 -22.71
C ASP A 86 2.98 -5.60 -22.83
N HIS A 87 1.75 -6.13 -22.78
CA HIS A 87 1.41 -7.55 -22.95
C HIS A 87 0.46 -7.74 -24.14
#